data_AF-A0A540WQ06-F1
#
_entry.id   AF-A0A540WQ06-F1
#
_cell.length_a   1.000
_cell.length_b   1.000
_cell.length_c   1.000
_cell.angle_alpha   90.00
_cell.angle_beta   90.00
_cell.angle_gamma   90.00
#
_symmetry.space_group_name_H-M   'P 1'
#
loop_
_entity.id
_entity.type
_entity.pdbx_description
1 polymer ?
#
loop_
_entity_poly.entity_id
_entity_poly.type
_entity_poly.pdbx_seq_one_letter_code
_entity_poly.pdbx_strand_id
1 'polypeptide(L)'
;MSAISRLLLPSFCLCLLAACGPLAPEDATPPLESQAFSAGNDDSHSQGTQLHGSHIPSAAYTGASVLHDGVRRAATLRIYKGELVARINLSVTGPTPSLTPCLLRGTGPERTCGFSVEGQGTCSPNTLVTLSSGECSGAPGSCTGRPILRVCSGESPCEFERTGYLGSGVGTAGPDLQCSTSSCPAVKFTCPKSGIFTVLTGPYTTTQSASVTLRSTAGRFPVTVKDLRGEQLIGARMLSSSPSGYGTVLEVKDATNAANVTIPESPGIWDATGDTFLYRLQIRPTSGSPIDLCQTGADPAVGWAWTLPLEGLFSKAGEREESTHAFTLACDPGVLAKCYRWGYKPWLDGANPGAVTRTHWACTRMARADYCGSGTSFTQDGTLIQPWDALTPNIIAPPTEGSGPSGMQFEAGWDTGGPACLSHWRWKHLQAGCVTLQPPIEDSNGHVINDCRDPHNVAGAYKCSPICDNAEEAKQLFKSLVFNKSLANEQLANPQP
;
A
#
# COMPACT_ATOMS: atom_id res chain seq x y z
N MET A 1 -88.94 9.99 -14.83
CA MET A 1 -89.39 9.66 -16.19
C MET A 1 -88.23 9.85 -17.15
N SER A 2 -88.17 8.97 -18.15
CA SER A 2 -87.29 8.96 -19.31
C SER A 2 -85.82 8.56 -19.13
N ALA A 3 -85.61 7.27 -19.36
CA ALA A 3 -84.47 6.74 -20.10
C ALA A 3 -84.38 7.34 -21.51
N ILE A 4 -83.23 7.21 -22.18
CA ILE A 4 -83.07 6.58 -23.52
C ILE A 4 -81.64 6.74 -24.09
N SER A 5 -81.13 5.59 -24.56
CA SER A 5 -80.20 5.27 -25.68
C SER A 5 -78.81 5.89 -25.87
N ARG A 6 -77.82 5.00 -25.70
CA ARG A 6 -76.86 4.44 -26.70
C ARG A 6 -76.63 5.21 -28.02
N LEU A 7 -75.34 5.45 -28.38
CA LEU A 7 -74.59 4.79 -29.49
C LEU A 7 -73.19 5.44 -29.77
N LEU A 8 -72.16 4.57 -29.82
CA LEU A 8 -70.96 4.50 -30.70
C LEU A 8 -69.80 5.55 -30.73
N LEU A 9 -68.59 5.05 -30.33
CA LEU A 9 -67.19 5.18 -30.85
C LEU A 9 -66.59 6.53 -31.31
N PRO A 10 -65.24 6.69 -31.41
CA PRO A 10 -64.10 6.22 -30.59
C PRO A 10 -63.16 7.41 -30.20
N SER A 11 -62.08 7.12 -29.47
CA SER A 11 -61.00 8.04 -29.01
C SER A 11 -61.19 8.60 -27.61
N PHE A 12 -60.37 8.16 -26.66
CA PHE A 12 -59.55 9.06 -25.85
C PHE A 12 -58.44 8.26 -25.17
N CYS A 13 -57.22 8.59 -25.58
CA CYS A 13 -55.99 8.35 -24.86
C CYS A 13 -56.03 9.18 -23.57
N LEU A 14 -55.86 8.58 -22.39
CA LEU A 14 -55.13 9.15 -21.25
C LEU A 14 -55.08 8.18 -20.05
N CYS A 15 -53.85 7.80 -19.71
CA CYS A 15 -53.30 7.61 -18.37
C CYS A 15 -54.09 6.84 -17.29
N LEU A 16 -53.74 5.57 -17.13
CA LEU A 16 -53.72 4.87 -15.85
C LEU A 16 -52.38 4.14 -15.71
N LEU A 17 -51.41 4.80 -15.07
CA LEU A 17 -50.23 4.17 -14.49
C LEU A 17 -50.23 4.53 -13.01
N ALA A 18 -50.66 3.58 -12.18
CA ALA A 18 -50.42 3.59 -10.74
C ALA A 18 -49.96 2.19 -10.32
N ALA A 19 -48.86 2.20 -9.57
CA ALA A 19 -48.33 1.10 -8.76
C ALA A 19 -47.72 -0.10 -9.50
N CYS A 20 -46.56 0.13 -10.13
CA CYS A 20 -45.46 -0.83 -10.10
C CYS A 20 -44.20 -0.05 -9.72
N GLY A 21 -43.87 -0.01 -8.42
CA GLY A 21 -42.57 0.48 -7.99
C GLY A 21 -41.50 -0.48 -8.53
N PRO A 22 -40.36 0.01 -9.03
CA PRO A 22 -39.32 -0.88 -9.51
C PRO A 22 -38.85 -1.77 -8.36
N LEU A 23 -38.92 -3.08 -8.57
CA LEU A 23 -38.23 -4.06 -7.75
C LEU A 23 -36.76 -3.66 -7.72
N ALA A 24 -36.24 -3.35 -6.53
CA ALA A 24 -34.82 -3.10 -6.33
C ALA A 24 -34.04 -4.35 -6.77
N PRO A 25 -32.96 -4.20 -7.55
CA PRO A 25 -32.10 -5.34 -7.86
C PRO A 25 -31.50 -5.90 -6.56
N GLU A 26 -31.52 -7.23 -6.41
CA GLU A 26 -30.95 -8.00 -5.28
C GLU A 26 -29.41 -7.83 -5.11
N ASP A 27 -28.77 -6.97 -5.89
CA ASP A 27 -27.33 -6.66 -5.85
C ASP A 27 -27.01 -5.20 -5.48
N ALA A 28 -27.97 -4.44 -4.95
CA ALA A 28 -27.71 -3.08 -4.47
C ALA A 28 -26.87 -3.12 -3.18
N THR A 29 -25.55 -3.07 -3.32
CA THR A 29 -24.63 -2.75 -2.21
C THR A 29 -25.07 -1.44 -1.56
N PRO A 30 -25.11 -1.35 -0.21
CA PRO A 30 -25.48 -0.12 0.47
C PRO A 30 -24.57 1.03 0.03
N PRO A 31 -25.10 2.27 -0.05
CA PRO A 31 -24.30 3.45 -0.37
C PRO A 31 -23.11 3.57 0.60
N LEU A 32 -21.95 4.02 0.07
CA LEU A 32 -20.70 4.17 0.81
C LEU A 32 -20.84 5.24 1.91
N GLU A 33 -21.43 4.97 3.07
CA GLU A 33 -21.55 6.03 4.10
C GLU A 33 -20.17 6.44 4.67
N SER A 34 -19.93 7.76 4.69
CA SER A 34 -18.73 8.38 5.26
C SER A 34 -18.73 8.28 6.79
N GLN A 35 -17.56 7.99 7.36
CA GLN A 35 -17.38 7.93 8.81
C GLN A 35 -17.25 9.32 9.43
N ALA A 36 -18.01 9.56 10.50
CA ALA A 36 -17.65 10.53 11.53
C ALA A 36 -16.80 9.81 12.59
N PHE A 37 -15.53 10.19 12.71
CA PHE A 37 -14.64 9.66 13.75
C PHE A 37 -14.92 10.39 15.07
N SER A 38 -15.29 9.66 16.12
CA SER A 38 -15.30 10.24 17.46
C SER A 38 -13.87 10.34 17.98
N ALA A 39 -13.47 11.54 18.39
CA ALA A 39 -12.18 11.80 19.02
C ALA A 39 -12.20 11.35 20.48
N GLY A 40 -11.17 10.61 20.91
CA GLY A 40 -10.99 10.21 22.30
C GLY A 40 -9.52 10.02 22.64
N ASN A 41 -9.11 10.51 23.82
CA ASN A 41 -7.83 10.24 24.47
C ASN A 41 -7.92 8.99 25.38
N ASP A 42 -8.85 8.08 25.06
CA ASP A 42 -9.37 7.02 25.94
C ASP A 42 -9.08 5.60 25.43
N ASP A 43 -8.05 5.45 24.60
CA ASP A 43 -7.63 4.18 23.97
C ASP A 43 -8.71 3.54 23.06
N SER A 44 -9.76 4.28 22.69
CA SER A 44 -10.83 3.79 21.81
C SER A 44 -10.59 4.13 20.33
N HIS A 45 -11.05 3.24 19.44
CA HIS A 45 -10.92 3.38 18.00
C HIS A 45 -12.23 3.13 17.27
N SER A 46 -12.46 3.88 16.19
CA SER A 46 -13.68 3.75 15.39
C SER A 46 -13.64 2.52 14.48
N GLN A 47 -14.74 1.79 14.47
CA GLN A 47 -14.94 0.64 13.61
C GLN A 47 -15.55 1.00 12.27
N GLY A 48 -15.66 0.01 11.39
CA GLY A 48 -16.29 0.20 10.10
C GLY A 48 -16.82 -1.08 9.49
N THR A 49 -17.70 -0.91 8.52
CA THR A 49 -18.39 -2.03 7.87
C THR A 49 -17.63 -2.55 6.65
N GLN A 50 -16.81 -1.71 6.03
CA GLN A 50 -16.15 -2.00 4.75
C GLN A 50 -14.73 -2.52 4.95
N LEU A 51 -14.37 -3.60 4.24
CA LEU A 51 -13.01 -4.15 4.24
C LEU A 51 -12.02 -3.24 3.50
N HIS A 52 -12.23 -3.04 2.20
CA HIS A 52 -11.33 -2.28 1.33
C HIS A 52 -11.62 -0.78 1.30
N GLY A 53 -12.88 -0.38 1.49
CA GLY A 53 -13.33 0.99 1.23
C GLY A 53 -13.42 1.36 -0.27
N SER A 54 -13.33 0.38 -1.17
CA SER A 54 -13.53 0.54 -2.62
C SER A 54 -14.08 -0.75 -3.27
N HIS A 55 -14.62 -0.61 -4.48
CA HIS A 55 -15.02 -1.75 -5.32
C HIS A 55 -13.88 -2.34 -6.15
N ILE A 56 -12.75 -1.63 -6.27
CA ILE A 56 -11.52 -2.13 -6.88
C ILE A 56 -10.50 -2.40 -5.75
N PRO A 57 -10.44 -3.65 -5.24
CA PRO A 57 -9.64 -4.02 -4.09
C PRO A 57 -8.14 -4.22 -4.37
N SER A 58 -7.71 -4.32 -5.64
CA SER A 58 -6.34 -4.74 -5.94
C SER A 58 -5.79 -4.21 -7.26
N ALA A 59 -4.47 -4.09 -7.33
CA ALA A 59 -3.72 -3.73 -8.53
C ALA A 59 -2.59 -4.73 -8.81
N ALA A 60 -2.25 -4.88 -10.08
CA ALA A 60 -1.17 -5.74 -10.55
C ALA A 60 0.21 -5.09 -10.34
N TYR A 61 1.22 -5.90 -10.03
CA TYR A 61 2.61 -5.45 -10.00
C TYR A 61 3.19 -5.22 -11.40
N THR A 62 2.68 -5.92 -12.41
CA THR A 62 3.10 -5.82 -13.81
C THR A 62 2.14 -4.96 -14.62
N GLY A 63 2.55 -4.53 -15.82
CA GLY A 63 1.73 -3.70 -16.69
C GLY A 63 1.61 -2.23 -16.25
N ALA A 64 2.42 -1.81 -15.28
CA ALA A 64 2.46 -0.43 -14.83
C ALA A 64 3.31 0.47 -15.74
N SER A 65 3.09 1.77 -15.64
CA SER A 65 3.92 2.78 -16.27
C SER A 65 4.06 4.01 -15.39
N VAL A 66 5.15 4.75 -15.54
CA VAL A 66 5.47 5.96 -14.78
C VAL A 66 5.77 7.10 -15.72
N LEU A 67 5.50 8.33 -15.30
CA LEU A 67 5.96 9.52 -16.02
C LEU A 67 7.36 9.89 -15.49
N HIS A 68 8.38 9.80 -16.34
CA HIS A 68 9.75 10.18 -16.00
C HIS A 68 10.32 11.07 -17.09
N ASP A 69 10.81 12.26 -16.73
CA ASP A 69 11.28 13.30 -17.66
C ASP A 69 10.27 13.62 -18.79
N GLY A 70 8.97 13.64 -18.46
CA GLY A 70 7.89 13.92 -19.41
C GLY A 70 7.52 12.76 -20.33
N VAL A 71 8.20 11.61 -20.23
CA VAL A 71 7.94 10.42 -21.05
C VAL A 71 7.35 9.30 -20.19
N ARG A 72 6.33 8.63 -20.72
CA ARG A 72 5.74 7.45 -20.06
C ARG A 72 6.60 6.22 -20.32
N ARG A 73 7.08 5.57 -19.25
CA ARG A 73 7.93 4.37 -19.32
C ARG A 73 7.26 3.20 -18.64
N ALA A 74 7.45 2.00 -19.19
CA ALA A 74 7.04 0.78 -18.54
C ALA A 74 7.78 0.61 -17.21
N ALA A 75 7.06 0.14 -16.19
CA ALA A 75 7.60 -0.11 -14.87
C ALA A 75 7.03 -1.40 -14.28
N THR A 76 7.80 -2.02 -13.38
CA THR A 76 7.31 -3.06 -12.49
C THR A 76 7.16 -2.48 -11.10
N LEU A 77 5.99 -2.64 -10.50
CA LEU A 77 5.72 -2.20 -9.14
C LEU A 77 6.13 -3.28 -8.15
N ARG A 78 6.41 -2.85 -6.93
CA ARG A 78 6.48 -3.68 -5.72
C ARG A 78 6.11 -2.83 -4.53
N ILE A 79 5.74 -3.46 -3.43
CA ILE A 79 5.63 -2.79 -2.14
C ILE A 79 6.99 -2.88 -1.44
N TYR A 80 7.39 -1.79 -0.79
CA TYR A 80 8.52 -1.77 0.13
C TYR A 80 8.05 -1.09 1.41
N LYS A 81 7.92 -1.86 2.49
CA LYS A 81 7.25 -1.40 3.70
C LYS A 81 5.82 -0.90 3.39
N GLY A 82 5.50 0.37 3.66
CA GLY A 82 4.21 1.00 3.36
C GLY A 82 4.20 1.85 2.09
N GLU A 83 5.14 1.62 1.17
CA GLU A 83 5.33 2.48 -0.01
C GLU A 83 5.32 1.66 -1.32
N LEU A 84 4.71 2.22 -2.37
CA LEU A 84 4.88 1.71 -3.74
C LEU A 84 6.25 2.11 -4.29
N VAL A 85 6.94 1.15 -4.88
CA VAL A 85 8.18 1.37 -5.61
C VAL A 85 7.97 0.96 -7.06
N ALA A 86 8.13 1.90 -7.98
CA ALA A 86 8.11 1.62 -9.41
C ALA A 86 9.52 1.51 -9.96
N ARG A 87 9.88 0.32 -10.47
CA ARG A 87 11.18 0.06 -11.08
C ARG A 87 11.10 0.23 -12.59
N ILE A 88 11.91 1.13 -13.14
CA ILE A 88 12.13 1.28 -14.58
C ILE A 88 13.48 0.67 -14.97
N ASN A 89 13.54 0.06 -16.16
CA ASN A 89 14.79 -0.36 -16.77
C ASN A 89 15.47 0.83 -17.42
N LEU A 90 16.77 0.99 -17.18
CA LEU A 90 17.61 2.00 -17.80
C LEU A 90 18.27 1.43 -19.04
N SER A 91 18.39 2.26 -20.07
CA SER A 91 19.15 1.92 -21.26
C SER A 91 19.85 3.17 -21.81
N VAL A 92 21.00 2.99 -22.45
CA VAL A 92 21.64 4.11 -23.14
C VAL A 92 20.88 4.37 -24.43
N THR A 93 20.45 5.63 -24.66
CA THR A 93 19.61 6.02 -25.78
C THR A 93 20.26 7.12 -26.62
N GLY A 94 20.24 6.94 -27.94
CA GLY A 94 20.71 7.95 -28.90
C GLY A 94 22.15 7.74 -29.37
N PRO A 95 22.45 8.06 -30.65
CA PRO A 95 23.80 7.97 -31.19
C PRO A 95 24.62 9.21 -30.80
N THR A 96 25.94 9.04 -30.76
CA THR A 96 26.87 10.16 -30.66
C THR A 96 28.18 9.83 -31.36
N PRO A 97 28.84 10.78 -32.04
CA PRO A 97 30.16 10.56 -32.64
C PRO A 97 31.16 9.91 -31.67
N SER A 98 31.10 10.26 -30.38
CA SER A 98 32.02 9.73 -29.36
C SER A 98 32.02 8.21 -29.26
N LEU A 99 30.90 7.55 -29.58
CA LEU A 99 30.79 6.09 -29.58
C LEU A 99 31.26 5.44 -30.89
N THR A 100 31.59 6.24 -31.91
CA THR A 100 32.11 5.73 -33.19
C THR A 100 33.62 5.46 -33.10
N PRO A 101 34.15 4.43 -33.77
CA PRO A 101 35.61 4.25 -33.85
C PRO A 101 36.30 5.45 -34.49
N CYS A 102 37.50 5.80 -34.01
CA CYS A 102 38.28 6.87 -34.60
C CYS A 102 38.94 6.44 -35.92
N LEU A 103 38.80 7.25 -36.98
CA LEU A 103 39.48 7.03 -38.27
C LEU A 103 40.95 7.44 -38.27
N LEU A 104 41.28 8.45 -37.47
CA LEU A 104 42.64 8.97 -37.30
C LEU A 104 43.07 8.79 -35.84
N ARG A 105 44.39 8.84 -35.61
CA ARG A 105 44.92 8.90 -34.27
C ARG A 105 44.40 10.17 -33.57
N GLY A 106 43.77 9.99 -32.41
CA GLY A 106 43.27 11.07 -31.57
C GLY A 106 43.82 10.94 -30.15
N THR A 107 43.93 12.08 -29.47
CA THR A 107 44.31 12.15 -28.06
C THR A 107 43.38 13.08 -27.29
N GLY A 108 43.28 12.90 -25.97
CA GLY A 108 42.64 13.87 -25.08
C GLY A 108 41.15 13.62 -24.80
N PRO A 109 40.63 14.19 -23.69
CA PRO A 109 39.21 14.09 -23.30
C PRO A 109 38.23 14.80 -24.25
N GLU A 110 38.72 15.70 -25.09
CA GLU A 110 37.97 16.50 -26.06
C GLU A 110 37.62 15.74 -27.36
N ARG A 111 38.23 14.57 -27.58
CA ARG A 111 38.00 13.78 -28.80
C ARG A 111 36.54 13.37 -28.96
N THR A 112 36.08 13.26 -30.20
CA THR A 112 34.67 12.99 -30.54
C THR A 112 34.47 11.58 -31.09
N CYS A 113 35.34 10.62 -30.73
CA CYS A 113 35.29 9.23 -31.20
C CYS A 113 36.07 8.33 -30.24
N GLY A 114 35.87 7.01 -30.34
CA GLY A 114 36.65 5.96 -29.69
C GLY A 114 36.39 5.82 -28.19
N PHE A 115 35.19 6.17 -27.74
CA PHE A 115 34.69 5.85 -26.42
C PHE A 115 33.74 4.66 -26.47
N SER A 116 33.62 3.96 -25.36
CA SER A 116 32.60 2.96 -25.09
C SER A 116 31.75 3.38 -23.91
N VAL A 117 30.52 2.86 -23.84
CA VAL A 117 29.68 3.00 -22.65
C VAL A 117 30.27 2.13 -21.54
N GLU A 118 30.60 2.74 -20.41
CA GLU A 118 31.00 2.02 -19.19
C GLU A 118 29.76 1.58 -18.40
N GLY A 119 28.73 2.43 -18.34
CA GLY A 119 27.47 2.12 -17.69
C GLY A 119 26.65 3.35 -17.37
N GLN A 120 25.57 3.14 -16.62
CA GLN A 120 24.70 4.20 -16.12
C GLN A 120 24.69 4.22 -14.59
N GLY A 121 24.41 5.38 -14.03
CA GLY A 121 24.31 5.60 -12.60
C GLY A 121 23.05 6.34 -12.23
N THR A 122 22.64 6.19 -10.97
CA THR A 122 21.53 6.94 -10.38
C THR A 122 21.99 7.68 -9.14
N CYS A 123 21.43 8.87 -8.92
CA CYS A 123 21.76 9.73 -7.79
C CYS A 123 20.56 10.61 -7.43
N SER A 124 20.59 11.16 -6.22
CA SER A 124 19.59 12.15 -5.81
C SER A 124 19.82 13.45 -6.57
N PRO A 125 18.79 14.03 -7.22
CA PRO A 125 18.92 15.26 -8.00
C PRO A 125 19.64 16.38 -7.24
N ASN A 126 20.50 17.13 -7.95
CA ASN A 126 21.28 18.26 -7.42
C ASN A 126 22.32 17.92 -6.34
N THR A 127 22.54 16.64 -6.02
CA THR A 127 23.62 16.25 -5.10
C THR A 127 24.97 16.20 -5.82
N LEU A 128 26.05 16.50 -5.10
CA LEU A 128 27.40 16.38 -5.65
C LEU A 128 27.81 14.90 -5.70
N VAL A 129 28.26 14.44 -6.86
CA VAL A 129 28.71 13.07 -7.11
C VAL A 129 30.19 13.10 -7.51
N THR A 130 30.99 12.22 -6.91
CA THR A 130 32.34 11.94 -7.40
C THR A 130 32.38 10.51 -7.95
N LEU A 131 32.66 10.38 -9.23
CA LEU A 131 33.02 9.10 -9.84
C LEU A 131 34.54 9.00 -9.87
N SER A 132 35.06 7.93 -9.32
CA SER A 132 36.50 7.63 -9.31
C SER A 132 36.73 6.13 -9.31
N SER A 133 37.96 5.68 -9.51
CA SER A 133 38.31 4.28 -9.31
C SER A 133 38.58 3.91 -7.84
N GLY A 134 38.21 4.76 -6.87
CA GLY A 134 38.45 4.52 -5.43
C GLY A 134 39.83 4.98 -4.93
N GLU A 135 39.94 5.15 -3.60
CA GLU A 135 41.20 5.38 -2.89
C GLU A 135 41.83 4.04 -2.52
N CYS A 136 43.13 3.89 -2.77
CA CYS A 136 43.82 2.64 -2.54
C CYS A 136 44.08 2.35 -1.06
N SER A 137 43.32 1.42 -0.50
CA SER A 137 43.67 0.59 0.65
C SER A 137 42.62 -0.52 0.84
N GLY A 138 42.74 -1.60 0.06
CA GLY A 138 42.03 -2.86 0.32
C GLY A 138 40.66 -3.08 -0.35
N ALA A 139 40.25 -2.30 -1.34
CA ALA A 139 39.00 -2.48 -2.07
C ALA A 139 39.19 -2.55 -3.60
N PRO A 140 38.37 -3.31 -4.35
CA PRO A 140 38.46 -3.38 -5.81
C PRO A 140 37.96 -2.08 -6.44
N GLY A 141 38.91 -1.38 -7.06
CA GLY A 141 38.78 -0.21 -7.90
C GLY A 141 40.18 0.10 -8.46
N SER A 142 40.36 -0.05 -9.77
CA SER A 142 41.68 0.00 -10.42
C SER A 142 41.55 0.56 -11.82
N CYS A 143 42.62 1.17 -12.34
CA CYS A 143 42.70 1.55 -13.73
C CYS A 143 44.03 1.08 -14.34
N THR A 144 44.04 0.80 -15.65
CA THR A 144 45.25 0.46 -16.41
C THR A 144 45.40 1.40 -17.60
N GLY A 145 46.65 1.61 -18.03
CA GLY A 145 46.95 2.58 -19.09
C GLY A 145 46.59 4.00 -18.64
N ARG A 146 45.96 4.77 -19.53
CA ARG A 146 45.60 6.17 -19.26
C ARG A 146 44.15 6.44 -19.68
N PRO A 147 43.14 6.04 -18.89
CA PRO A 147 41.75 6.17 -19.28
C PRO A 147 41.22 7.60 -19.16
N ILE A 148 40.22 7.90 -19.98
CA ILE A 148 39.37 9.08 -19.90
C ILE A 148 38.01 8.63 -19.39
N LEU A 149 37.44 9.39 -18.44
CA LEU A 149 36.04 9.35 -18.08
C LEU A 149 35.33 10.54 -18.69
N ARG A 150 34.15 10.32 -19.24
CA ARG A 150 33.21 11.37 -19.61
C ARG A 150 31.84 11.04 -19.03
N VAL A 151 31.28 12.00 -18.29
CA VAL A 151 29.99 11.84 -17.64
C VAL A 151 28.95 12.68 -18.38
N CYS A 152 27.83 12.04 -18.69
CA CYS A 152 26.72 12.60 -19.44
C CYS A 152 25.44 12.57 -18.61
N SER A 153 24.62 13.59 -18.75
CA SER A 153 23.33 13.74 -18.10
C SER A 153 22.28 12.84 -18.75
N GLY A 154 21.51 12.14 -17.92
CA GLY A 154 20.46 11.25 -18.38
C GLY A 154 20.98 9.99 -19.06
N GLU A 155 20.14 9.44 -19.91
CA GLU A 155 20.36 8.17 -20.59
C GLU A 155 21.08 8.31 -21.94
N SER A 156 21.31 9.54 -22.41
CA SER A 156 22.00 9.78 -23.67
C SER A 156 23.50 9.98 -23.49
N PRO A 157 24.32 9.42 -24.40
CA PRO A 157 25.73 9.76 -24.44
C PRO A 157 25.91 11.20 -24.96
N CYS A 158 27.04 11.81 -24.64
CA CYS A 158 27.28 13.24 -24.87
C CYS A 158 28.66 13.50 -25.47
N GLU A 159 28.73 14.59 -26.22
CA GLU A 159 29.98 15.16 -26.71
C GLU A 159 30.61 16.08 -25.65
N PHE A 160 31.93 16.28 -25.75
CA PHE A 160 32.67 17.14 -24.84
C PHE A 160 32.13 18.57 -24.85
N GLU A 161 31.81 19.12 -23.67
CA GLU A 161 31.25 20.47 -23.49
C GLU A 161 30.00 20.79 -24.33
N ARG A 162 29.26 19.76 -24.76
CA ARG A 162 27.96 19.90 -25.44
C ARG A 162 26.80 19.61 -24.49
N THR A 163 25.59 19.72 -25.01
CA THR A 163 24.35 19.42 -24.26
C THR A 163 24.46 18.06 -23.57
N GLY A 164 24.18 18.05 -22.27
CA GLY A 164 24.26 16.86 -21.43
C GLY A 164 25.66 16.54 -20.89
N TYR A 165 26.71 17.27 -21.27
CA TYR A 165 28.04 17.09 -20.67
C TYR A 165 28.05 17.53 -19.19
N LEU A 166 28.51 16.64 -18.30
CA LEU A 166 28.63 16.91 -16.87
C LEU A 166 30.08 17.06 -16.39
N GLY A 167 31.04 16.50 -17.13
CA GLY A 167 32.45 16.58 -16.80
C GLY A 167 33.28 15.44 -17.39
N SER A 168 34.60 15.63 -17.38
CA SER A 168 35.58 14.62 -17.78
C SER A 168 36.69 14.51 -16.74
N GLY A 169 37.31 13.34 -16.68
CA GLY A 169 38.45 13.06 -15.81
C GLY A 169 39.47 12.24 -16.58
N VAL A 170 40.75 12.49 -16.36
CA VAL A 170 41.82 11.85 -17.12
C VAL A 170 42.84 11.27 -16.15
N GLY A 171 43.24 10.02 -16.37
CA GLY A 171 44.33 9.40 -15.62
C GLY A 171 45.71 9.95 -16.04
N THR A 172 46.71 9.78 -15.18
CA THR A 172 48.12 10.07 -15.51
C THR A 172 48.77 8.89 -16.23
N ALA A 173 49.80 9.14 -17.04
CA ALA A 173 50.52 8.06 -17.74
C ALA A 173 51.45 7.28 -16.78
N GLY A 174 51.46 5.95 -16.84
CA GLY A 174 52.44 5.11 -16.13
C GLY A 174 52.27 3.60 -16.41
N PRO A 175 53.36 2.79 -16.42
CA PRO A 175 53.30 1.37 -16.77
C PRO A 175 52.76 0.46 -15.64
N ASP A 176 52.84 0.92 -14.38
CA ASP A 176 52.29 0.24 -13.22
C ASP A 176 51.66 1.29 -12.29
N LEU A 177 50.35 1.54 -12.44
CA LEU A 177 49.62 2.36 -11.45
C LEU A 177 49.29 1.48 -10.23
N GLN A 178 50.32 1.06 -9.50
CA GLN A 178 50.15 0.64 -8.11
C GLN A 178 49.73 1.88 -7.31
N CYS A 179 48.42 2.06 -7.14
CA CYS A 179 47.83 2.69 -5.97
C CYS A 179 48.51 3.97 -5.43
N SER A 180 48.91 4.89 -6.30
CA SER A 180 49.13 6.27 -5.92
C SER A 180 47.81 7.02 -6.12
N THR A 181 47.32 7.66 -5.08
CA THR A 181 45.99 8.29 -4.94
C THR A 181 45.68 9.41 -5.97
N SER A 182 46.56 9.67 -6.93
CA SER A 182 46.48 10.76 -7.90
C SER A 182 46.52 10.33 -9.37
N SER A 183 46.49 9.03 -9.67
CA SER A 183 46.88 8.52 -10.99
C SER A 183 45.73 8.01 -11.87
N CYS A 184 44.61 7.57 -11.28
CA CYS A 184 43.39 7.21 -12.01
C CYS A 184 42.43 8.40 -12.18
N PRO A 185 41.57 8.40 -13.22
CA PRO A 185 40.66 9.50 -13.47
C PRO A 185 39.58 9.61 -12.37
N ALA A 186 39.26 10.85 -12.00
CA ALA A 186 38.11 11.18 -11.17
C ALA A 186 37.33 12.34 -11.79
N VAL A 187 36.00 12.31 -11.64
CA VAL A 187 35.10 13.38 -12.10
C VAL A 187 34.17 13.76 -10.97
N LYS A 188 34.12 15.05 -10.65
CA LYS A 188 33.13 15.63 -9.73
C LYS A 188 32.09 16.37 -10.55
N PHE A 189 30.82 16.08 -10.33
CA PHE A 189 29.71 16.72 -11.04
C PHE A 189 28.45 16.77 -10.18
N THR A 190 27.53 17.66 -10.54
CA THR A 190 26.21 17.75 -9.90
C THR A 190 25.25 16.77 -10.56
N CYS A 191 24.56 15.96 -9.76
CA CYS A 191 23.58 15.00 -10.23
C CYS A 191 22.46 15.70 -11.03
N PRO A 192 22.15 15.24 -12.26
CA PRO A 192 21.07 15.81 -13.06
C PRO A 192 19.71 15.78 -12.38
N LYS A 193 18.79 16.64 -12.83
CA LYS A 193 17.39 16.64 -12.37
C LYS A 193 16.69 15.29 -12.59
N SER A 194 17.01 14.63 -13.70
CA SER A 194 16.53 13.28 -14.00
C SER A 194 17.03 12.24 -12.99
N GLY A 195 18.10 12.53 -12.23
CA GLY A 195 18.74 11.61 -11.31
C GLY A 195 19.38 10.39 -12.00
N ILE A 196 19.68 10.49 -13.30
CA ILE A 196 20.36 9.47 -14.11
C ILE A 196 21.57 10.12 -14.78
N PHE A 197 22.67 9.39 -14.88
CA PHE A 197 23.83 9.78 -15.68
C PHE A 197 24.39 8.58 -16.44
N THR A 198 25.01 8.84 -17.58
CA THR A 198 25.68 7.85 -18.43
C THR A 198 27.18 8.11 -18.43
N VAL A 199 28.00 7.08 -18.30
CA VAL A 199 29.46 7.19 -18.25
C VAL A 199 30.05 6.56 -19.49
N LEU A 200 30.89 7.33 -20.18
CA LEU A 200 31.70 6.88 -21.29
C LEU A 200 33.16 6.75 -20.85
N THR A 201 33.84 5.74 -21.36
CA THR A 201 35.26 5.50 -21.10
C THR A 201 36.04 5.24 -22.38
N GLY A 202 37.34 5.46 -22.35
CA GLY A 202 38.24 5.09 -23.42
C GLY A 202 39.68 5.49 -23.14
N PRO A 203 40.66 5.01 -23.93
CA PRO A 203 42.06 5.36 -23.73
C PRO A 203 42.33 6.83 -24.06
N TYR A 204 43.33 7.45 -23.41
CA TYR A 204 43.74 8.82 -23.71
C TYR A 204 44.22 8.97 -25.15
N THR A 205 44.98 7.99 -25.64
CA THR A 205 45.41 7.89 -27.04
C THR A 205 44.66 6.74 -27.71
N THR A 206 44.03 6.96 -28.86
CA THR A 206 43.18 5.95 -29.52
C THR A 206 43.91 4.67 -29.95
N THR A 207 45.23 4.69 -30.04
CA THR A 207 46.08 3.52 -30.38
C THR A 207 46.54 2.72 -29.17
N GLN A 208 46.15 3.12 -27.95
CA GLN A 208 46.52 2.46 -26.70
C GLN A 208 45.30 1.75 -26.09
N SER A 209 45.54 0.84 -25.16
CA SER A 209 44.50 0.26 -24.31
C SER A 209 44.45 0.98 -22.96
N ALA A 210 43.25 1.05 -22.38
CA ALA A 210 43.04 1.50 -21.01
C ALA A 210 41.79 0.83 -20.45
N SER A 211 41.78 0.58 -19.14
CA SER A 211 40.61 0.09 -18.43
C SER A 211 40.43 0.86 -17.12
N VAL A 212 39.20 0.85 -16.60
CA VAL A 212 38.85 1.51 -15.34
C VAL A 212 37.74 0.72 -14.65
N THR A 213 37.79 0.63 -13.33
CA THR A 213 36.67 0.15 -12.51
C THR A 213 36.22 1.27 -11.62
N LEU A 214 34.98 1.74 -11.81
CA LEU A 214 34.47 2.94 -11.17
C LEU A 214 33.63 2.64 -9.93
N ARG A 215 33.68 3.59 -8.99
CA ARG A 215 32.80 3.71 -7.84
C ARG A 215 32.28 5.14 -7.76
N SER A 216 31.07 5.27 -7.24
CA SER A 216 30.44 6.55 -6.97
C SER A 216 30.48 6.83 -5.46
N THR A 217 30.86 8.04 -5.06
CA THR A 217 30.79 8.46 -3.64
C THR A 217 29.36 8.72 -3.18
N ALA A 218 28.45 8.98 -4.12
CA ALA A 218 27.02 9.21 -3.86
C ALA A 218 26.17 8.56 -4.94
N GLY A 219 25.00 8.05 -4.57
CA GLY A 219 24.17 7.28 -5.49
C GLY A 219 24.75 5.88 -5.78
N ARG A 220 24.36 5.29 -6.91
CA ARG A 220 24.75 3.93 -7.30
C ARG A 220 25.25 3.90 -8.74
N PHE A 221 26.39 3.23 -8.94
CA PHE A 221 26.98 2.97 -10.26
C PHE A 221 27.79 1.65 -10.21
N PRO A 222 27.75 0.82 -11.26
CA PRO A 222 26.79 0.86 -12.36
C PRO A 222 25.41 0.36 -11.90
N VAL A 223 24.36 0.78 -12.59
CA VAL A 223 22.99 0.27 -12.40
C VAL A 223 22.30 0.08 -13.75
N THR A 224 21.39 -0.89 -13.82
CA THR A 224 20.53 -1.17 -14.98
C THR A 224 19.08 -0.79 -14.74
N VAL A 225 18.75 -0.35 -13.52
CA VAL A 225 17.39 -0.02 -13.11
C VAL A 225 17.39 1.23 -12.24
N LYS A 226 16.25 1.92 -12.22
CA LYS A 226 15.97 3.01 -11.30
C LYS A 226 14.64 2.74 -10.60
N ASP A 227 14.64 2.89 -9.27
CA ASP A 227 13.43 2.84 -8.46
C ASP A 227 12.91 4.27 -8.28
N LEU A 228 11.62 4.49 -8.56
CA LEU A 228 10.86 5.72 -8.30
C LEU A 228 9.90 5.47 -7.12
N ARG A 229 9.72 6.50 -6.30
CA ARG A 229 9.09 6.41 -4.97
C ARG A 229 8.31 7.68 -4.61
N GLY A 230 7.40 7.57 -3.64
CA GLY A 230 6.57 8.67 -3.16
C GLY A 230 5.96 9.53 -4.28
N GLU A 231 6.20 10.84 -4.22
CA GLU A 231 5.73 11.83 -5.20
C GLU A 231 6.24 11.61 -6.64
N GLN A 232 7.33 10.87 -6.83
CA GLN A 232 7.82 10.53 -8.17
C GLN A 232 6.86 9.58 -8.91
N LEU A 233 5.87 9.01 -8.21
CA LEU A 233 4.83 8.18 -8.79
C LEU A 233 3.61 8.97 -9.25
N ILE A 234 3.54 10.29 -9.05
CA ILE A 234 2.43 11.10 -9.58
C ILE A 234 2.39 10.98 -11.12
N GLY A 235 1.23 10.60 -11.65
CA GLY A 235 1.01 10.27 -13.06
C GLY A 235 1.34 8.82 -13.45
N ALA A 236 1.82 8.00 -12.50
CA ALA A 236 1.97 6.56 -12.69
C ALA A 236 0.61 5.91 -12.93
N ARG A 237 0.60 4.89 -13.77
CA ARG A 237 -0.58 4.10 -14.11
C ARG A 237 -0.32 2.63 -13.82
N MET A 238 -1.33 1.96 -13.30
CA MET A 238 -1.31 0.54 -13.00
C MET A 238 -2.65 -0.08 -13.42
N LEU A 239 -2.67 -1.40 -13.54
CA LEU A 239 -3.88 -2.13 -13.92
C LEU A 239 -4.50 -2.73 -12.66
N SER A 240 -5.82 -2.61 -12.54
CA SER A 240 -6.58 -3.36 -11.56
C SER A 240 -6.48 -4.86 -11.85
N SER A 241 -6.23 -5.65 -10.82
CA SER A 241 -6.19 -7.12 -10.88
C SER A 241 -7.46 -7.77 -10.33
N SER A 242 -8.41 -6.97 -9.84
CA SER A 242 -9.66 -7.47 -9.28
C SER A 242 -10.61 -7.98 -10.37
N PRO A 243 -11.37 -9.07 -10.15
CA PRO A 243 -12.44 -9.50 -11.06
C PRO A 243 -13.47 -8.39 -11.36
N SER A 244 -13.78 -7.53 -10.39
CA SER A 244 -14.76 -6.43 -10.53
C SER A 244 -14.32 -5.28 -11.43
N GLY A 245 -13.04 -5.24 -11.82
CA GLY A 245 -12.48 -4.15 -12.62
C GLY A 245 -11.21 -4.57 -13.34
N TYR A 246 -11.14 -5.81 -13.80
CA TYR A 246 -9.90 -6.38 -14.32
C TYR A 246 -9.41 -5.57 -15.54
N GLY A 247 -8.14 -5.16 -15.50
CA GLY A 247 -7.54 -4.36 -16.57
C GLY A 247 -7.95 -2.89 -16.59
N THR A 248 -8.81 -2.43 -15.68
CA THR A 248 -9.10 -0.99 -15.53
C THR A 248 -7.84 -0.24 -15.13
N VAL A 249 -7.59 0.91 -15.76
CA VAL A 249 -6.42 1.73 -15.47
C VAL A 249 -6.68 2.55 -14.22
N LEU A 250 -5.78 2.42 -13.25
CA LEU A 250 -5.69 3.29 -12.07
C LEU A 250 -4.54 4.25 -12.29
N GLU A 251 -4.74 5.54 -12.04
CA GLU A 251 -3.68 6.55 -12.10
C GLU A 251 -3.43 7.17 -10.73
N VAL A 252 -2.16 7.30 -10.35
CA VAL A 252 -1.74 8.06 -9.18
C VAL A 252 -1.91 9.54 -9.49
N LYS A 253 -2.89 10.19 -8.87
CA LYS A 253 -3.15 11.62 -9.03
C LYS A 253 -2.34 12.46 -8.07
N ASP A 254 -2.09 11.94 -6.88
CA ASP A 254 -1.32 12.59 -5.83
C ASP A 254 -0.66 11.53 -4.92
N ALA A 255 0.37 11.93 -4.17
CA ALA A 255 1.04 11.08 -3.19
C ALA A 255 1.58 11.92 -2.03
N THR A 256 1.46 11.42 -0.80
CA THR A 256 1.99 12.09 0.40
C THR A 256 2.57 11.09 1.37
N ASN A 257 3.58 11.50 2.14
CA ASN A 257 4.01 10.72 3.28
C ASN A 257 2.92 10.74 4.36
N ALA A 258 2.62 9.58 4.94
CA ALA A 258 1.59 9.45 5.95
C ALA A 258 1.88 10.24 7.24
N ALA A 259 3.14 10.60 7.52
CA ALA A 259 3.50 11.46 8.64
C ALA A 259 2.97 12.90 8.49
N ASN A 260 2.58 13.30 7.28
CA ASN A 260 2.02 14.63 6.98
C ASN A 260 0.48 14.63 6.96
N VAL A 261 -0.17 13.48 7.18
CA VAL A 261 -1.63 13.36 7.13
C VAL A 261 -2.17 13.28 8.55
N THR A 262 -2.98 14.27 8.92
CA THR A 262 -3.65 14.31 10.22
C THR A 262 -4.96 13.52 10.17
N ILE A 263 -5.29 12.87 11.29
CA ILE A 263 -6.57 12.21 11.49
C ILE A 263 -7.22 12.63 12.80
N PRO A 264 -8.54 12.49 12.91
CA PRO A 264 -9.27 12.77 14.15
C PRO A 264 -9.03 11.73 15.27
N GLU A 265 -8.52 10.53 14.95
CA GLU A 265 -8.19 9.49 15.94
C GLU A 265 -6.80 9.72 16.54
N SER A 266 -6.62 9.45 17.84
CA SER A 266 -5.31 9.46 18.50
C SER A 266 -4.37 8.41 17.84
N PRO A 267 -3.10 8.76 17.54
CA PRO A 267 -2.32 9.93 17.98
C PRO A 267 -2.50 11.22 17.13
N GLY A 268 -3.47 11.25 16.22
CA GLY A 268 -3.80 12.42 15.39
C GLY A 268 -3.02 12.49 14.08
N ILE A 269 -2.14 11.52 13.82
CA ILE A 269 -1.33 11.39 12.60
C ILE A 269 -1.52 9.99 12.04
N TRP A 270 -1.63 9.87 10.70
CA TRP A 270 -1.88 8.59 10.03
C TRP A 270 -0.76 7.57 10.30
N ASP A 271 0.49 7.98 10.12
CA ASP A 271 1.66 7.19 10.50
C ASP A 271 2.88 8.09 10.74
N ALA A 272 3.21 8.31 12.01
CA ALA A 272 4.34 9.16 12.41
C ALA A 272 5.73 8.57 12.09
N THR A 273 5.83 7.29 11.70
CA THR A 273 7.14 6.65 11.44
C THR A 273 7.83 7.16 10.17
N GLY A 274 7.06 7.74 9.23
CA GLY A 274 7.56 8.18 7.94
C GLY A 274 7.82 7.05 6.93
N ASP A 275 7.59 5.78 7.29
CA ASP A 275 7.82 4.60 6.44
C ASP A 275 6.66 4.28 5.48
N THR A 276 5.56 5.03 5.57
CA THR A 276 4.33 4.81 4.79
C THR A 276 4.02 5.98 3.87
N PHE A 277 3.65 5.68 2.63
CA PHE A 277 3.13 6.66 1.68
C PHE A 277 1.68 6.33 1.34
N LEU A 278 0.89 7.40 1.20
CA LEU A 278 -0.51 7.36 0.79
C LEU A 278 -0.63 7.92 -0.61
N TYR A 279 -1.57 7.38 -1.38
CA TYR A 279 -1.76 7.74 -2.78
C TYR A 279 -3.22 8.10 -3.04
N ARG A 280 -3.46 9.18 -3.77
CA ARG A 280 -4.78 9.45 -4.34
C ARG A 280 -4.85 8.75 -5.69
N LEU A 281 -5.64 7.68 -5.78
CA LEU A 281 -5.82 6.95 -7.04
C LEU A 281 -7.11 7.37 -7.74
N GLN A 282 -7.03 7.53 -9.06
CA GLN A 282 -8.20 7.74 -9.92
C GLN A 282 -8.39 6.55 -10.85
N ILE A 283 -9.61 6.04 -10.89
CA ILE A 283 -10.07 5.07 -11.87
C ILE A 283 -10.25 5.82 -13.19
N ARG A 284 -9.57 5.37 -14.23
CA ARG A 284 -9.71 5.89 -15.59
C ARG A 284 -10.60 4.95 -16.40
N PRO A 285 -11.90 5.24 -16.52
CA PRO A 285 -12.79 4.44 -17.35
C PRO A 285 -12.42 4.58 -18.84
N THR A 286 -12.92 3.66 -19.65
CA THR A 286 -12.77 3.72 -21.12
C THR A 286 -13.55 4.88 -21.74
N SER A 287 -14.62 5.33 -21.07
CA SER A 287 -15.42 6.51 -21.43
C SER A 287 -15.84 7.28 -20.17
N GLY A 288 -16.00 8.60 -20.29
CA GLY A 288 -16.37 9.48 -19.17
C GLY A 288 -15.18 10.05 -18.40
N SER A 289 -15.49 10.74 -17.29
CA SER A 289 -14.49 11.40 -16.45
C SER A 289 -13.82 10.41 -15.48
N PRO A 290 -12.53 10.61 -15.14
CA PRO A 290 -11.90 9.89 -14.04
C PRO A 290 -12.66 10.09 -12.73
N ILE A 291 -12.75 9.03 -11.93
CA ILE A 291 -13.35 9.05 -10.60
C ILE A 291 -12.31 8.66 -9.56
N ASP A 292 -12.34 9.28 -8.38
CA ASP A 292 -11.46 8.88 -7.29
C ASP A 292 -11.81 7.46 -6.82
N LEU A 293 -10.78 6.62 -6.65
CA LEU A 293 -10.93 5.24 -6.21
C LEU A 293 -11.51 5.15 -4.80
N CYS A 294 -10.96 5.99 -3.91
CA CYS A 294 -11.38 6.09 -2.52
C CYS A 294 -12.12 7.41 -2.34
N GLN A 295 -13.34 7.32 -1.82
CA GLN A 295 -14.20 8.47 -1.54
C GLN A 295 -14.36 8.60 -0.03
N THR A 296 -14.52 9.82 0.48
CA THR A 296 -14.77 10.01 1.92
C THR A 296 -16.17 9.60 2.32
N GLY A 297 -17.10 9.48 1.36
CA GLY A 297 -18.49 9.03 1.52
C GLY A 297 -19.18 8.73 0.19
N ALA A 298 -20.51 8.54 0.23
CA ALA A 298 -21.32 8.10 -0.91
C ALA A 298 -21.53 9.22 -1.92
N ASP A 299 -21.43 10.46 -1.44
CA ASP A 299 -21.42 11.65 -2.28
C ASP A 299 -19.96 12.03 -2.63
N PRO A 300 -19.53 11.88 -3.89
CA PRO A 300 -18.19 12.29 -4.33
C PRO A 300 -17.92 13.79 -4.17
N ALA A 301 -18.94 14.63 -3.93
CA ALA A 301 -18.75 16.05 -3.59
C ALA A 301 -18.22 16.26 -2.16
N VAL A 302 -18.37 15.26 -1.27
CA VAL A 302 -17.86 15.30 0.12
C VAL A 302 -16.34 15.11 0.18
N GLY A 303 -15.74 14.57 -0.89
CA GLY A 303 -14.29 14.51 -1.07
C GLY A 303 -13.76 13.12 -1.46
N TRP A 304 -12.45 13.08 -1.65
CA TRP A 304 -11.69 11.87 -1.94
C TRP A 304 -10.88 11.46 -0.71
N ALA A 305 -10.57 10.18 -0.60
CA ALA A 305 -9.80 9.63 0.51
C ALA A 305 -8.48 9.02 0.03
N TRP A 306 -7.55 8.81 0.95
CA TRP A 306 -6.25 8.22 0.65
C TRP A 306 -6.33 6.71 0.41
N THR A 307 -5.41 6.18 -0.39
CA THR A 307 -5.18 4.75 -0.59
C THR A 307 -3.83 4.34 -0.02
N LEU A 308 -3.83 3.30 0.80
CA LEU A 308 -2.65 2.57 1.25
C LEU A 308 -2.41 1.35 0.35
N PRO A 309 -1.19 1.19 -0.23
CA PRO A 309 -0.79 -0.07 -0.84
C PRO A 309 -0.46 -1.10 0.25
N LEU A 310 -1.09 -2.27 0.19
CA LEU A 310 -0.93 -3.32 1.18
C LEU A 310 -0.52 -4.65 0.52
N GLU A 311 0.52 -5.29 1.05
CA GLU A 311 1.05 -6.55 0.53
C GLU A 311 0.11 -7.74 0.82
N GLY A 312 0.02 -8.65 -0.16
CA GLY A 312 -0.98 -9.72 -0.19
C GLY A 312 -2.30 -9.26 -0.81
N LEU A 313 -3.19 -10.22 -1.04
CA LEU A 313 -4.53 -10.00 -1.57
C LEU A 313 -5.56 -10.33 -0.49
N PHE A 314 -6.47 -9.39 -0.26
CA PHE A 314 -7.67 -9.64 0.53
C PHE A 314 -8.86 -9.88 -0.41
N SER A 315 -9.58 -10.96 -0.16
CA SER A 315 -10.86 -11.21 -0.82
C SER A 315 -11.96 -10.35 -0.19
N LYS A 316 -13.10 -10.22 -0.87
CA LYS A 316 -14.28 -9.53 -0.31
C LYS A 316 -14.74 -10.16 1.01
N ALA A 317 -14.54 -11.47 1.17
CA ALA A 317 -14.88 -12.21 2.39
C ALA A 317 -13.89 -11.96 3.54
N GLY A 318 -12.80 -11.21 3.33
CA GLY A 318 -11.79 -10.93 4.35
C GLY A 318 -10.68 -11.97 4.45
N GLU A 319 -10.65 -12.98 3.58
CA GLU A 319 -9.52 -13.93 3.49
C GLU A 319 -8.28 -13.26 2.90
N ARG A 320 -7.10 -13.57 3.44
CA ARG A 320 -5.82 -13.08 2.92
C ARG A 320 -5.01 -14.18 2.26
N GLU A 321 -4.44 -13.89 1.09
CA GLU A 321 -3.47 -14.74 0.40
C GLU A 321 -2.19 -13.95 0.04
N GLU A 322 -1.05 -14.63 0.00
CA GLU A 322 0.17 -14.02 -0.55
C GLU A 322 0.08 -13.93 -2.07
N SER A 323 0.66 -12.87 -2.64
CA SER A 323 0.71 -12.71 -4.09
C SER A 323 2.00 -12.06 -4.54
N THR A 324 2.61 -12.64 -5.57
CA THR A 324 3.76 -12.08 -6.29
C THR A 324 3.33 -11.32 -7.55
N HIS A 325 2.03 -11.25 -7.84
CA HIS A 325 1.48 -10.68 -9.07
C HIS A 325 0.60 -9.47 -8.85
N ALA A 326 0.05 -9.30 -7.65
CA ALA A 326 -0.80 -8.18 -7.30
C ALA A 326 -0.71 -7.85 -5.81
N PHE A 327 -1.30 -6.73 -5.44
CA PHE A 327 -1.38 -6.25 -4.07
C PHE A 327 -2.74 -5.60 -3.81
N THR A 328 -3.06 -5.45 -2.53
CA THR A 328 -4.31 -4.86 -2.06
C THR A 328 -4.24 -3.34 -2.06
N LEU A 329 -5.33 -2.71 -2.50
CA LEU A 329 -5.60 -1.28 -2.35
C LEU A 329 -6.54 -1.12 -1.16
N ALA A 330 -6.06 -0.50 -0.10
CA ALA A 330 -6.83 -0.25 1.12
C ALA A 330 -7.15 1.25 1.22
N CYS A 331 -8.40 1.62 0.99
CA CYS A 331 -8.85 2.99 1.19
C CYS A 331 -8.93 3.32 2.69
N ASP A 332 -8.56 4.55 3.02
CA ASP A 332 -8.54 5.13 4.36
C ASP A 332 -9.80 4.84 5.21
N PRO A 333 -11.04 4.94 4.68
CA PRO A 333 -12.24 4.59 5.46
C PRO A 333 -12.43 3.08 5.71
N GLY A 334 -11.77 2.22 4.92
CA GLY A 334 -11.85 0.77 5.02
C GLY A 334 -11.03 0.19 6.17
N VAL A 335 -11.49 -0.91 6.77
CA VAL A 335 -10.83 -1.47 7.96
C VAL A 335 -9.43 -2.00 7.72
N LEU A 336 -9.05 -2.33 6.48
CA LEU A 336 -7.67 -2.69 6.14
C LEU A 336 -6.69 -1.57 6.45
N ALA A 337 -7.05 -0.34 6.05
CA ALA A 337 -6.25 0.85 6.31
C ALA A 337 -6.29 1.23 7.79
N LYS A 338 -7.45 1.08 8.45
CA LYS A 338 -7.62 1.29 9.91
C LYS A 338 -6.70 0.41 10.75
N CYS A 339 -6.75 -0.91 10.54
CA CYS A 339 -5.90 -1.84 11.27
C CYS A 339 -4.41 -1.58 11.03
N TYR A 340 -4.05 -1.12 9.83
CA TYR A 340 -2.68 -0.73 9.53
C TYR A 340 -2.25 0.51 10.33
N ARG A 341 -3.07 1.58 10.36
CA ARG A 341 -2.75 2.81 11.11
C ARG A 341 -2.75 2.62 12.62
N TRP A 342 -3.51 1.67 13.15
CA TRP A 342 -3.42 1.29 14.57
C TRP A 342 -2.10 0.59 14.92
N GLY A 343 -1.26 0.31 13.92
CA GLY A 343 0.12 -0.15 14.09
C GLY A 343 0.37 -1.55 13.55
N TYR A 344 -0.66 -2.32 13.17
CA TYR A 344 -0.51 -3.67 12.63
C TYR A 344 -0.02 -3.63 11.17
N LYS A 345 1.24 -3.22 10.97
CA LYS A 345 1.85 -3.08 9.64
C LYS A 345 2.53 -4.40 9.25
N PRO A 346 2.02 -5.16 8.26
CA PRO A 346 2.53 -6.52 7.98
C PRO A 346 4.03 -6.62 7.74
N TRP A 347 4.63 -5.58 7.13
CA TRP A 347 6.06 -5.54 6.84
C TRP A 347 6.98 -5.49 8.07
N LEU A 348 6.44 -5.28 9.27
CA LEU A 348 7.20 -5.40 10.53
C LEU A 348 7.66 -6.84 10.79
N ASP A 349 7.05 -7.85 10.16
CA ASP A 349 7.52 -9.24 10.18
C ASP A 349 8.79 -9.47 9.34
N GLY A 350 9.22 -8.47 8.54
CA GLY A 350 10.36 -8.57 7.64
C GLY A 350 9.97 -9.11 6.26
N ALA A 351 10.81 -9.98 5.69
CA ALA A 351 10.63 -10.47 4.31
C ALA A 351 9.52 -11.53 4.16
N ASN A 352 9.11 -12.16 5.26
CA ASN A 352 8.09 -13.21 5.26
C ASN A 352 6.94 -12.82 6.19
N PRO A 353 5.69 -13.11 5.82
CA PRO A 353 4.52 -12.93 6.69
C PRO A 353 4.67 -13.67 8.01
N GLY A 354 4.34 -13.00 9.11
CA GLY A 354 4.54 -13.51 10.46
C GLY A 354 3.39 -13.17 11.41
N ALA A 355 3.75 -12.81 12.64
CA ALA A 355 2.78 -12.58 13.71
C ALA A 355 2.00 -11.27 13.49
N VAL A 356 2.67 -10.20 13.06
CA VAL A 356 2.02 -8.90 12.81
C VAL A 356 1.06 -9.00 11.64
N THR A 357 1.41 -9.74 10.60
CA THR A 357 0.55 -9.98 9.43
C THR A 357 -0.74 -10.71 9.82
N ARG A 358 -0.65 -11.78 10.63
CA ARG A 358 -1.85 -12.46 11.14
C ARG A 358 -2.67 -11.61 12.09
N THR A 359 -2.02 -10.76 12.88
CA THR A 359 -2.68 -9.82 13.81
C THR A 359 -3.41 -8.72 13.04
N HIS A 360 -2.83 -8.19 11.96
CA HIS A 360 -3.52 -7.27 11.04
C HIS A 360 -4.75 -7.93 10.43
N TRP A 361 -4.63 -9.18 9.97
CA TRP A 361 -5.75 -9.92 9.42
C TRP A 361 -6.87 -10.14 10.46
N ALA A 362 -6.54 -10.62 11.66
CA ALA A 362 -7.50 -10.77 12.75
C ALA A 362 -8.14 -9.44 13.18
N CYS A 363 -7.36 -8.36 13.20
CA CYS A 363 -7.86 -7.01 13.45
C CYS A 363 -8.96 -6.64 12.45
N THR A 364 -8.83 -7.01 11.18
CA THR A 364 -9.87 -6.68 10.20
C THR A 364 -11.20 -7.41 10.48
N ARG A 365 -11.14 -8.64 11.03
CA ARG A 365 -12.33 -9.40 11.47
C ARG A 365 -12.98 -8.71 12.67
N MET A 366 -12.17 -8.45 13.70
CA MET A 366 -12.56 -7.74 14.90
C MET A 366 -13.21 -6.40 14.56
N ALA A 367 -12.59 -5.66 13.64
CA ALA A 367 -13.02 -4.32 13.34
C ALA A 367 -14.44 -4.28 12.76
N ARG A 368 -14.74 -5.21 11.85
CA ARG A 368 -16.09 -5.34 11.27
C ARG A 368 -17.10 -6.08 12.16
N ALA A 369 -16.67 -6.58 13.33
CA ALA A 369 -17.43 -7.60 14.07
C ALA A 369 -17.82 -8.77 13.16
N ASP A 370 -16.88 -9.30 12.39
CA ASP A 370 -17.12 -10.38 11.42
C ASP A 370 -17.27 -11.73 12.13
N TYR A 371 -18.35 -11.86 12.91
CA TYR A 371 -18.58 -12.99 13.81
C TYR A 371 -18.66 -14.33 13.07
N CYS A 372 -19.06 -14.32 11.80
CA CYS A 372 -19.14 -15.52 10.97
C CYS A 372 -17.85 -15.85 10.23
N GLY A 373 -16.86 -14.95 10.20
CA GLY A 373 -15.67 -15.13 9.37
C GLY A 373 -15.93 -15.06 7.87
N SER A 374 -17.11 -14.61 7.44
CA SER A 374 -17.55 -14.66 6.05
C SER A 374 -17.43 -13.31 5.33
N GLY A 375 -16.98 -12.26 6.05
CA GLY A 375 -16.88 -10.90 5.54
C GLY A 375 -18.12 -10.05 5.84
N THR A 376 -19.21 -10.65 6.33
CA THR A 376 -20.40 -9.91 6.76
C THR A 376 -20.10 -9.12 8.03
N SER A 377 -20.29 -7.80 7.97
CA SER A 377 -20.14 -6.92 9.13
C SER A 377 -21.35 -7.01 10.06
N PHE A 378 -21.10 -7.14 11.36
CA PHE A 378 -22.12 -7.00 12.42
C PHE A 378 -21.82 -5.80 13.34
N THR A 379 -21.11 -4.81 12.79
CA THR A 379 -20.91 -3.49 13.38
C THR A 379 -21.59 -2.42 12.53
N GLN A 380 -21.62 -1.21 13.07
CA GLN A 380 -21.95 0.01 12.33
C GLN A 380 -20.71 0.90 12.24
N ASP A 381 -20.61 1.71 11.19
CA ASP A 381 -19.52 2.67 11.03
C ASP A 381 -19.50 3.66 12.21
N GLY A 382 -18.29 3.98 12.70
CA GLY A 382 -18.11 4.88 13.85
C GLY A 382 -18.31 4.22 15.22
N THR A 383 -18.76 2.96 15.31
CA THR A 383 -18.87 2.25 16.60
C THR A 383 -17.51 2.23 17.30
N LEU A 384 -17.43 2.65 18.56
CA LEU A 384 -16.20 2.61 19.33
C LEU A 384 -15.92 1.21 19.88
N ILE A 385 -14.67 0.76 19.77
CA ILE A 385 -14.14 -0.38 20.54
C ILE A 385 -12.82 0.03 21.19
N GLN A 386 -12.41 -0.71 22.20
CA GLN A 386 -11.09 -0.61 22.80
C GLN A 386 -10.30 -1.89 22.48
N PRO A 387 -9.43 -1.89 21.45
CA PRO A 387 -8.70 -3.07 21.01
C PRO A 387 -7.34 -3.21 21.72
N TRP A 388 -6.80 -4.44 21.76
CA TRP A 388 -5.40 -4.72 22.11
C TRP A 388 -4.97 -6.07 21.51
N ASP A 389 -3.69 -6.42 21.61
CA ASP A 389 -3.16 -7.64 21.00
C ASP A 389 -2.45 -8.59 21.96
N ALA A 390 -2.14 -9.79 21.45
CA ALA A 390 -1.41 -10.83 22.16
C ALA A 390 0.10 -10.86 21.84
N LEU A 391 0.60 -9.92 21.01
CA LEU A 391 2.01 -9.90 20.56
C LEU A 391 2.97 -9.66 21.72
N THR A 392 4.25 -9.91 21.48
CA THR A 392 5.31 -9.68 22.46
C THR A 392 6.52 -9.08 21.75
N PRO A 393 6.79 -7.77 21.88
CA PRO A 393 5.96 -6.76 22.58
C PRO A 393 4.62 -6.49 21.89
N ASN A 394 3.66 -5.93 22.63
CA ASN A 394 2.38 -5.49 22.08
C ASN A 394 2.56 -4.31 21.11
N ILE A 395 1.74 -4.25 20.08
CA ILE A 395 1.56 -3.06 19.23
C ILE A 395 0.54 -2.13 19.88
N ILE A 396 -0.60 -2.69 20.28
CA ILE A 396 -1.60 -2.02 21.12
C ILE A 396 -1.61 -2.73 22.47
N ALA A 397 -1.18 -2.01 23.50
CA ALA A 397 -1.12 -2.52 24.86
C ALA A 397 -2.52 -2.81 25.43
N PRO A 398 -2.66 -3.77 26.36
CA PRO A 398 -3.90 -3.96 27.08
C PRO A 398 -4.39 -2.65 27.72
N PRO A 399 -5.69 -2.33 27.63
CA PRO A 399 -6.21 -1.10 28.19
C PRO A 399 -6.09 -1.10 29.71
N THR A 400 -5.86 0.08 30.28
CA THR A 400 -5.89 0.26 31.73
C THR A 400 -7.31 0.02 32.24
N GLU A 401 -7.48 -0.60 33.41
CA GLU A 401 -8.81 -0.77 33.99
C GLU A 401 -9.52 0.57 34.15
N GLY A 402 -10.76 0.65 33.65
CA GLY A 402 -11.55 1.88 33.66
C GLY A 402 -11.19 2.92 32.60
N SER A 403 -10.21 2.66 31.70
CA SER A 403 -10.02 3.50 30.50
C SER A 403 -11.05 3.16 29.42
N GLY A 404 -11.33 4.12 28.54
CA GLY A 404 -12.35 4.01 27.49
C GLY A 404 -13.73 4.51 27.90
N PRO A 405 -14.69 4.53 26.96
CA PRO A 405 -16.07 4.90 27.25
C PRO A 405 -16.69 4.02 28.35
N SER A 406 -17.40 4.65 29.28
CA SER A 406 -18.06 3.96 30.39
C SER A 406 -18.98 2.84 29.89
N GLY A 407 -18.83 1.65 30.48
CA GLY A 407 -19.67 0.49 30.19
C GLY A 407 -19.09 -0.46 29.14
N MET A 408 -17.92 -0.18 28.57
CA MET A 408 -17.25 -1.13 27.66
C MET A 408 -16.83 -2.40 28.42
N GLN A 409 -17.30 -3.55 27.93
CA GLN A 409 -17.00 -4.87 28.45
C GLN A 409 -16.24 -5.69 27.40
N PHE A 410 -15.55 -6.73 27.84
CA PHE A 410 -14.82 -7.61 26.93
C PHE A 410 -15.79 -8.26 25.95
N GLU A 411 -15.55 -8.06 24.65
CA GLU A 411 -16.44 -8.52 23.58
C GLU A 411 -16.00 -9.90 23.10
N ALA A 412 -14.75 -10.04 22.70
CA ALA A 412 -14.24 -11.23 22.02
C ALA A 412 -12.72 -11.28 21.95
N GLY A 413 -12.21 -12.49 21.77
CA GLY A 413 -10.89 -12.76 21.23
C GLY A 413 -10.98 -13.21 19.78
N TRP A 414 -10.10 -12.71 18.92
CA TRP A 414 -10.17 -12.87 17.47
C TRP A 414 -8.92 -13.52 16.89
N ASP A 415 -9.13 -14.31 15.85
CA ASP A 415 -8.09 -14.84 14.98
C ASP A 415 -8.37 -14.46 13.51
N THR A 416 -7.67 -15.09 12.57
CA THR A 416 -7.81 -14.81 11.14
C THR A 416 -9.14 -15.27 10.55
N GLY A 417 -9.80 -16.24 11.18
CA GLY A 417 -11.08 -16.81 10.78
C GLY A 417 -12.30 -16.12 11.39
N GLY A 418 -12.14 -15.29 12.43
CA GLY A 418 -13.26 -14.63 13.10
C GLY A 418 -13.04 -14.56 14.60
N PRO A 419 -14.11 -14.53 15.43
CA PRO A 419 -13.96 -14.63 16.87
C PRO A 419 -13.53 -16.06 17.20
N ALA A 420 -12.34 -16.22 17.78
CA ALA A 420 -11.93 -17.48 18.38
C ALA A 420 -12.78 -17.79 19.63
N CYS A 421 -13.24 -16.73 20.31
CA CYS A 421 -14.28 -16.78 21.32
C CYS A 421 -15.05 -15.45 21.41
N LEU A 422 -16.31 -15.50 21.83
CA LEU A 422 -17.23 -14.35 21.87
C LEU A 422 -18.00 -14.32 23.19
N SER A 423 -17.95 -13.19 23.90
CA SER A 423 -18.59 -12.97 25.19
C SER A 423 -19.95 -12.29 25.04
N HIS A 424 -20.06 -11.28 24.18
CA HIS A 424 -21.32 -10.60 23.88
C HIS A 424 -21.35 -9.99 22.49
N TRP A 425 -22.55 -9.70 22.00
CA TRP A 425 -22.74 -8.94 20.76
C TRP A 425 -22.42 -7.46 20.97
N ARG A 426 -21.67 -6.87 20.04
CA ARG A 426 -21.47 -5.40 19.96
C ARG A 426 -22.76 -4.62 19.74
N TRP A 427 -23.68 -5.17 18.94
CA TRP A 427 -25.02 -4.62 18.69
C TRP A 427 -26.04 -5.71 18.88
N LYS A 428 -26.95 -5.55 19.86
CA LYS A 428 -27.91 -6.61 20.22
C LYS A 428 -28.89 -6.97 19.10
N HIS A 429 -29.11 -6.06 18.14
CA HIS A 429 -29.98 -6.26 16.99
C HIS A 429 -29.24 -6.79 15.74
N LEU A 430 -27.91 -6.81 15.74
CA LEU A 430 -27.07 -7.37 14.67
C LEU A 430 -26.47 -8.70 15.12
N GLN A 431 -27.33 -9.66 15.49
CA GLN A 431 -26.86 -10.99 15.90
C GLN A 431 -26.51 -11.83 14.68
N ALA A 432 -25.38 -12.52 14.77
CA ALA A 432 -24.93 -13.39 13.71
C ALA A 432 -25.51 -14.79 13.88
N GLY A 433 -26.43 -15.20 13.00
CA GLY A 433 -27.08 -16.53 13.09
C GLY A 433 -26.13 -17.73 12.96
N CYS A 434 -24.88 -17.50 12.54
CA CYS A 434 -23.81 -18.49 12.47
C CYS A 434 -23.17 -18.81 13.84
N VAL A 435 -23.34 -17.93 14.84
CA VAL A 435 -22.78 -18.06 16.18
C VAL A 435 -23.92 -17.98 17.19
N THR A 436 -24.03 -18.97 18.08
CA THR A 436 -25.10 -18.99 19.09
C THR A 436 -24.54 -18.58 20.44
N LEU A 437 -24.76 -17.36 20.91
CA LEU A 437 -24.44 -17.04 22.31
C LEU A 437 -25.45 -17.72 23.23
N GLN A 438 -25.04 -18.82 23.86
CA GLN A 438 -25.85 -19.47 24.88
C GLN A 438 -25.57 -18.83 26.24
N PRO A 439 -26.58 -18.38 26.99
CA PRO A 439 -26.36 -17.96 28.36
C PRO A 439 -25.82 -19.14 29.20
N PRO A 440 -25.12 -18.88 30.31
CA PRO A 440 -24.75 -19.93 31.25
C PRO A 440 -25.99 -20.74 31.66
N ILE A 441 -25.92 -22.06 31.48
CA ILE A 441 -26.92 -23.00 31.98
C ILE A 441 -26.37 -23.54 33.29
N GLU A 442 -27.10 -23.35 34.37
CA GLU A 442 -26.72 -23.84 35.69
C GLU A 442 -27.47 -25.14 36.03
N ASP A 443 -26.80 -26.09 36.69
CA ASP A 443 -27.46 -27.24 37.32
C ASP A 443 -28.26 -26.81 38.57
N SER A 444 -28.96 -27.76 39.18
CA SER A 444 -29.72 -27.52 40.42
C SER A 444 -28.87 -27.07 41.61
N ASN A 445 -27.54 -27.14 41.50
CA ASN A 445 -26.58 -26.74 42.51
C ASN A 445 -25.89 -25.40 42.17
N GLY A 446 -26.26 -24.75 41.06
CA GLY A 446 -25.66 -23.50 40.59
C GLY A 446 -24.35 -23.66 39.81
N HIS A 447 -23.98 -24.88 39.39
CA HIS A 447 -22.79 -25.09 38.55
C HIS A 447 -23.12 -24.87 37.09
N VAL A 448 -22.30 -24.10 36.37
CA VAL A 448 -22.46 -23.91 34.92
C VAL A 448 -22.13 -25.22 34.18
N ILE A 449 -23.12 -25.81 33.51
CA ILE A 449 -23.03 -27.11 32.82
C ILE A 449 -22.84 -26.99 31.31
N ASN A 450 -22.89 -25.79 30.73
CA ASN A 450 -22.50 -25.51 29.34
C ASN A 450 -21.17 -24.75 29.25
N ASP A 451 -20.31 -24.94 30.25
CA ASP A 451 -18.99 -24.35 30.30
C ASP A 451 -18.05 -25.03 29.28
N CYS A 452 -17.54 -24.25 28.33
CA CYS A 452 -16.55 -24.70 27.34
C CYS A 452 -15.21 -25.13 27.97
N ARG A 453 -14.96 -24.73 29.23
CA ARG A 453 -13.75 -25.08 29.98
C ARG A 453 -13.80 -26.50 30.54
N ASP A 454 -14.97 -27.13 30.59
CA ASP A 454 -15.10 -28.50 31.08
C ASP A 454 -14.76 -29.52 29.97
N PRO A 455 -13.64 -30.27 30.07
CA PRO A 455 -13.28 -31.28 29.08
C PRO A 455 -14.27 -32.46 29.02
N HIS A 456 -15.22 -32.56 29.96
CA HIS A 456 -16.27 -33.57 30.02
C HIS A 456 -17.56 -33.10 29.33
N ASN A 457 -17.61 -31.86 28.86
CA ASN A 457 -18.69 -31.31 28.05
C ASN A 457 -18.59 -31.76 26.58
N VAL A 458 -18.46 -33.07 26.39
CA VAL A 458 -18.32 -33.71 25.08
C VAL A 458 -19.69 -34.08 24.52
N ALA A 459 -20.15 -33.26 23.56
CA ALA A 459 -21.16 -33.57 22.55
C ALA A 459 -22.55 -34.02 23.06
N GLY A 460 -23.39 -33.03 23.37
CA GLY A 460 -24.85 -33.15 23.46
C GLY A 460 -25.59 -32.03 22.71
N ALA A 461 -26.90 -31.89 22.91
CA ALA A 461 -27.77 -30.87 22.29
C ALA A 461 -27.39 -29.41 22.61
N TYR A 462 -26.45 -29.20 23.54
CA TYR A 462 -25.87 -27.92 23.91
C TYR A 462 -24.45 -27.87 23.37
N LYS A 463 -24.30 -27.48 22.09
CA LYS A 463 -22.98 -27.06 21.58
C LYS A 463 -22.54 -25.87 22.42
N CYS A 464 -21.50 -26.04 23.23
CA CYS A 464 -20.92 -24.93 23.95
C CYS A 464 -20.27 -24.01 22.91
N SER A 465 -20.82 -22.81 22.74
CA SER A 465 -20.19 -21.80 21.91
C SER A 465 -18.93 -21.33 22.60
N PRO A 466 -17.81 -21.12 21.88
CA PRO A 466 -16.56 -20.66 22.48
C PRO A 466 -16.78 -19.28 23.10
N ILE A 467 -17.19 -19.26 24.37
CA ILE A 467 -17.36 -18.07 25.19
C ILE A 467 -16.11 -17.97 26.05
N CYS A 468 -15.59 -16.75 26.19
CA CYS A 468 -14.45 -16.46 27.05
C CYS A 468 -14.81 -15.26 27.92
N ASP A 469 -14.36 -15.24 29.17
CA ASP A 469 -14.71 -14.20 30.13
C ASP A 469 -13.79 -12.98 29.99
N ASN A 470 -12.57 -13.19 29.48
CA ASN A 470 -11.54 -12.16 29.34
C ASN A 470 -10.47 -12.53 28.30
N ALA A 471 -9.56 -11.58 28.03
CA ALA A 471 -8.48 -11.78 27.08
C ALA A 471 -7.43 -12.82 27.50
N GLU A 472 -7.19 -13.03 28.80
CA GLU A 472 -6.22 -14.03 29.25
C GLU A 472 -6.71 -15.44 28.86
N GLU A 473 -7.99 -15.71 29.11
CA GLU A 473 -8.63 -16.94 28.68
C GLU A 473 -8.63 -17.09 27.15
N ALA A 474 -9.04 -16.03 26.44
CA ALA A 474 -9.05 -15.99 24.98
C ALA A 474 -7.66 -16.28 24.37
N LYS A 475 -6.60 -15.80 25.02
CA LYS A 475 -5.21 -16.04 24.63
C LYS A 475 -4.76 -17.47 24.94
N GLN A 476 -5.00 -17.94 26.17
CA GLN A 476 -4.48 -19.21 26.64
C GLN A 476 -5.20 -20.41 26.03
N LEU A 477 -6.53 -20.39 26.00
CA LEU A 477 -7.37 -21.50 25.55
C LEU A 477 -7.61 -21.47 24.04
N PHE A 478 -7.95 -20.28 23.51
CA PHE A 478 -8.38 -20.14 22.11
C PHE A 478 -7.30 -19.59 21.17
N LYS A 479 -6.11 -19.26 21.70
CA LYS A 479 -4.97 -18.73 20.92
C LYS A 479 -5.30 -17.48 20.11
N SER A 480 -6.21 -16.66 20.64
CA SER A 480 -6.62 -15.39 20.03
C SER A 480 -5.42 -14.46 19.84
N LEU A 481 -5.44 -13.70 18.74
CA LEU A 481 -4.38 -12.79 18.31
C LEU A 481 -4.65 -11.34 18.73
N VAL A 482 -5.90 -10.91 18.60
CA VAL A 482 -6.38 -9.58 19.03
C VAL A 482 -7.63 -9.71 19.87
N PHE A 483 -7.89 -8.69 20.67
CA PHE A 483 -8.98 -8.63 21.63
C PHE A 483 -9.63 -7.27 21.51
N ASN A 484 -10.90 -7.18 21.91
CA ASN A 484 -11.50 -5.89 22.12
C ASN A 484 -12.53 -5.88 23.25
N LYS A 485 -12.76 -4.68 23.77
CA LYS A 485 -13.98 -4.34 24.49
C LYS A 485 -14.92 -3.54 23.60
N SER A 486 -16.21 -3.64 23.85
CA SER A 486 -17.22 -2.76 23.28
C SER A 486 -18.41 -2.59 24.21
N LEU A 487 -19.29 -1.65 23.89
CA LEU A 487 -20.61 -1.58 24.50
C LEU A 487 -21.51 -2.67 23.90
N ALA A 488 -22.41 -3.22 24.71
CA ALA A 488 -23.53 -4.01 24.21
C ALA A 488 -24.67 -3.08 23.77
N ASN A 489 -24.49 -2.42 22.63
CA ASN A 489 -25.38 -1.37 22.17
C ASN A 489 -26.80 -1.90 21.87
N GLU A 490 -27.80 -1.17 22.34
CA GLU A 490 -29.19 -1.29 21.86
C GLU A 490 -29.31 -0.68 20.47
N GLN A 491 -30.44 -0.87 19.76
CA GLN A 491 -30.70 -0.15 18.50
C GLN A 491 -30.37 1.34 18.63
N LEU A 492 -29.78 1.94 17.59
CA LEU A 492 -29.67 3.39 17.51
C LEU A 492 -31.06 3.99 17.72
N ALA A 493 -31.25 4.80 18.76
CA ALA A 493 -32.27 5.83 18.68
C ALA A 493 -31.92 6.63 17.42
N ASN A 494 -32.90 6.79 16.50
CA ASN A 494 -32.72 7.49 15.23
C ASN A 494 -31.80 8.71 15.42
N PRO A 495 -30.83 8.95 14.51
CA PRO A 495 -29.99 10.13 14.60
C PRO A 495 -30.89 11.35 14.78
N GLN A 496 -30.68 12.08 15.88
CA GLN A 496 -31.32 13.37 16.07
C GLN A 496 -30.88 14.26 14.89
N PRO A 497 -31.82 14.99 14.28
CA PRO A 497 -31.63 15.68 13.00
C PRO A 497 -30.50 16.72 12.99
#